data_AF-A0A8T0SCW3-F1
#
_entry.id   AF-A0A8T0SCW3-F1
#
_cell.length_a   1.000
_cell.length_b   1.000
_cell.length_c   1.000
_cell.angle_alpha   90.00
_cell.angle_beta   90.00
_cell.angle_gamma   90.00
#
_symmetry.space_group_name_H-M   'P 1'
#
loop_
_entity.id
_entity.type
_entity.pdbx_description
1 polymer ?
#
loop_
_entity_poly.entity_id
_entity_poly.type
_entity_poly.pdbx_seq_one_letter_code
_entity_poly.pdbx_strand_id
1 'polypeptide(L)'
;MAMAKIILLILFAITFAQATEIPAEWASAKKSVSNMETKLKEAMEGVKAAAPPEKKVQVHAAAAEQQQYVTSMLGKAQETGDEKKFVDTCHSFELASKKVIEAPPAEKFNVMVETFKAVAVPK
;
A
#
# COMPACT_ATOMS: atom_id res chain seq x y z
N MET A 1 7.21 -28.67 32.90
CA MET A 1 6.40 -27.45 32.74
C MET A 1 7.31 -26.28 32.42
N ALA A 2 7.17 -25.74 31.21
CA ALA A 2 7.61 -24.43 30.70
C ALA A 2 7.23 -24.44 29.20
N MET A 3 5.94 -24.59 28.85
CA MET A 3 4.98 -23.50 28.68
C MET A 3 5.59 -22.28 27.96
N ALA A 4 5.13 -22.11 26.73
CA ALA A 4 5.00 -20.84 26.00
C ALA A 4 6.30 -20.15 25.55
N LYS A 5 6.63 -20.37 24.27
CA LYS A 5 6.81 -19.29 23.30
C LYS A 5 6.76 -19.88 21.88
N ILE A 6 5.62 -20.47 21.55
CA ILE A 6 5.19 -20.52 20.15
C ILE A 6 4.91 -19.05 19.82
N ILE A 7 5.93 -18.34 19.36
CA ILE A 7 5.75 -17.05 18.69
C ILE A 7 5.03 -17.44 17.41
N LEU A 8 3.71 -17.41 17.50
CA LEU A 8 2.80 -17.55 16.38
C LEU A 8 3.20 -16.42 15.41
N LEU A 9 4.04 -16.76 14.42
CA LEU A 9 4.22 -15.98 13.21
C LEU A 9 2.88 -15.99 12.51
N ILE A 10 1.96 -15.16 13.00
CA ILE A 10 0.75 -14.83 12.27
C ILE A 10 1.24 -13.96 11.12
N LEU A 11 1.69 -14.64 10.06
CA LEU A 11 1.61 -14.13 8.71
C LEU A 11 0.13 -13.84 8.48
N PHE A 12 -0.30 -12.64 8.87
CA PHE A 12 -1.50 -12.06 8.30
C PHE A 12 -1.17 -11.92 6.82
N ALA A 13 -1.51 -12.96 6.05
CA ALA A 13 -1.73 -12.85 4.63
C ALA A 13 -2.93 -11.90 4.52
N ILE A 14 -2.65 -10.60 4.56
CA ILE A 14 -3.62 -9.59 4.20
C ILE A 14 -3.82 -9.79 2.71
N THR A 15 -4.79 -10.63 2.38
CA THR A 15 -5.41 -10.63 1.06
C THR A 15 -5.79 -9.19 0.81
N PHE A 16 -5.19 -8.58 -0.21
CA PHE A 16 -5.67 -7.32 -0.77
C PHE A 16 -7.11 -7.62 -1.19
N ALA A 17 -8.09 -7.30 -0.34
CA ALA A 17 -9.46 -7.14 -0.78
C ALA A 17 -9.40 -5.91 -1.69
N GLN A 18 -9.10 -6.13 -2.96
CA GLN A 18 -9.05 -5.10 -3.97
C GLN A 18 -10.41 -4.41 -3.96
N ALA A 19 -10.37 -3.11 -4.26
CA ALA A 19 -11.54 -2.34 -4.66
C ALA A 19 -12.46 -3.19 -5.56
N THR A 20 -13.77 -3.02 -5.37
CA THR A 20 -14.83 -3.35 -6.34
C THR A 20 -14.28 -3.71 -7.71
N GLU A 21 -14.59 -4.91 -8.22
CA GLU A 21 -14.08 -5.44 -9.49
C GLU A 21 -13.88 -4.32 -10.54
N ILE A 22 -12.65 -4.19 -11.04
CA ILE A 22 -12.33 -3.18 -12.07
C ILE A 22 -13.31 -3.41 -13.23
N PRO A 23 -14.06 -2.39 -13.66
CA PRO A 23 -15.01 -2.52 -14.77
C PRO A 23 -14.33 -3.15 -15.99
N ALA A 24 -15.02 -4.08 -16.65
CA ALA A 24 -14.44 -4.88 -17.73
C ALA A 24 -13.97 -4.01 -18.91
N GLU A 25 -14.66 -2.89 -19.13
CA GLU A 25 -14.37 -1.86 -20.11
C GLU A 25 -13.09 -1.06 -19.81
N TRP A 26 -12.59 -1.06 -18.58
CA TRP A 26 -11.37 -0.36 -18.18
C TRP A 26 -10.12 -1.19 -18.47
N ALA A 27 -9.86 -1.44 -19.74
CA ALA A 27 -8.74 -2.26 -20.18
C ALA A 27 -7.38 -1.69 -19.74
N SER A 28 -7.24 -0.36 -19.65
CA SER A 28 -5.98 0.29 -19.26
C SER A 28 -5.74 0.25 -17.75
N ALA A 29 -6.81 0.21 -16.95
CA ALA A 29 -6.75 0.15 -15.50
C ALA A 29 -6.07 -1.12 -14.97
N LYS A 30 -6.26 -2.28 -15.62
CA LYS A 30 -5.70 -3.57 -15.17
C LYS A 30 -4.18 -3.52 -15.04
N LYS A 31 -3.49 -2.98 -16.05
CA LYS A 31 -2.03 -2.86 -16.04
C LYS A 31 -1.56 -1.88 -14.97
N SER A 32 -2.24 -0.74 -14.84
CA SER A 32 -1.93 0.29 -13.85
C SER A 32 -2.07 -0.23 -12.42
N VAL A 33 -3.12 -1.01 -12.13
CA VAL A 33 -3.31 -1.66 -10.83
C VAL A 33 -2.19 -2.66 -10.55
N SER A 34 -1.89 -3.55 -11.51
CA SER A 34 -0.83 -4.55 -11.32
C SER A 34 0.55 -3.92 -11.04
N ASN A 35 0.90 -2.86 -11.77
CA ASN A 35 2.14 -2.12 -11.54
C ASN A 35 2.16 -1.46 -10.16
N MET A 36 1.08 -0.77 -9.79
CA MET A 36 0.94 -0.11 -8.51
C MET A 36 1.01 -1.11 -7.36
N GLU A 37 0.28 -2.22 -7.42
CA GLU A 37 0.28 -3.26 -6.37
C GLU A 37 1.64 -3.90 -6.18
N THR A 38 2.36 -4.14 -7.28
CA THR A 38 3.72 -4.67 -7.22
C THR A 38 4.62 -3.72 -6.43
N LYS A 39 4.58 -2.42 -6.73
CA LYS A 39 5.40 -1.41 -6.05
C LYS A 39 4.95 -1.11 -4.63
N LEU A 40 3.64 -1.10 -4.37
CA LEU A 40 3.07 -0.96 -3.05
C LEU A 40 3.53 -2.10 -2.13
N LYS A 41 3.46 -3.36 -2.62
CA LYS A 41 3.92 -4.52 -1.88
C LYS A 41 5.43 -4.43 -1.56
N GLU A 42 6.24 -4.07 -2.54
CA GLU A 42 7.68 -3.88 -2.36
C GLU A 42 8.00 -2.79 -1.32
N ALA A 43 7.32 -1.65 -1.39
CA ALA A 43 7.44 -0.56 -0.43
C ALA A 43 7.06 -1.00 1.00
N MET A 44 5.92 -1.69 1.16
CA MET A 44 5.45 -2.18 2.45
C MET A 44 6.41 -3.18 3.09
N GLU A 45 6.92 -4.13 2.32
CA GLU A 45 7.90 -5.09 2.83
C GLU A 45 9.22 -4.40 3.18
N GLY A 46 9.66 -3.40 2.40
CA GLY A 46 10.81 -2.56 2.73
C GLY A 46 10.63 -1.80 4.05
N VAL A 47 9.45 -1.25 4.30
CA VAL A 47 9.11 -0.57 5.57
C VAL A 47 9.15 -1.53 6.75
N LYS A 48 8.54 -2.72 6.61
CA LYS A 48 8.54 -3.75 7.66
C LYS A 48 9.94 -4.27 7.96
N ALA A 49 10.76 -4.47 6.92
CA ALA A 49 12.13 -4.92 7.06
C ALA A 49 13.03 -3.89 7.76
N ALA A 50 12.79 -2.60 7.52
CA ALA A 50 13.55 -1.51 8.13
C ALA A 50 13.10 -1.13 9.55
N ALA A 51 12.02 -1.73 10.06
CA ALA A 51 11.47 -1.41 11.37
C ALA A 51 12.44 -1.81 12.51
N PRO A 52 12.79 -0.89 13.44
CA PRO A 52 13.54 -1.24 14.64
C PRO A 52 12.81 -2.33 15.45
N PRO A 53 13.53 -3.29 16.08
CA PRO A 53 12.91 -4.40 16.80
C PRO A 53 11.85 -3.95 17.82
N GLU A 54 12.16 -2.93 18.61
CA GLU A 54 11.29 -2.30 19.61
C GLU A 54 10.03 -1.62 19.03
N LYS A 55 10.03 -1.28 17.73
CA LYS A 55 8.89 -0.61 17.06
C LYS A 55 8.19 -1.48 16.03
N LYS A 56 8.62 -2.72 15.83
CA LYS A 56 8.15 -3.59 14.73
C LYS A 56 6.63 -3.74 14.68
N VAL A 57 5.98 -4.00 15.81
CA VAL A 57 4.50 -4.15 15.87
C VAL A 57 3.80 -2.86 15.45
N GLN A 58 4.28 -1.70 15.92
CA GLN A 58 3.69 -0.39 15.60
C GLN A 58 3.86 -0.06 14.12
N VAL A 59 5.06 -0.27 13.56
CA VAL A 59 5.35 -0.02 12.14
C VAL A 59 4.50 -0.94 11.25
N HIS A 60 4.33 -2.21 11.62
CA HIS A 60 3.49 -3.14 10.87
C HIS A 60 2.00 -2.72 10.89
N ALA A 61 1.48 -2.32 12.05
CA ALA A 61 0.10 -1.84 12.18
C ALA A 61 -0.13 -0.56 11.34
N ALA A 62 0.77 0.42 11.45
CA ALA A 62 0.67 1.65 10.69
C ALA A 62 0.86 1.43 9.17
N ALA A 63 1.68 0.46 8.75
CA ALA A 63 1.77 0.06 7.35
C ALA A 63 0.45 -0.53 6.83
N ALA A 64 -0.26 -1.32 7.66
CA ALA A 64 -1.59 -1.81 7.29
C ALA A 64 -2.62 -0.68 7.17
N GLU A 65 -2.57 0.33 8.04
CA GLU A 65 -3.41 1.54 7.91
C GLU A 65 -3.13 2.30 6.60
N GLN A 66 -1.85 2.40 6.18
CA GLN A 66 -1.52 2.98 4.88
C GLN A 66 -2.06 2.14 3.72
N GLN A 67 -2.09 0.82 3.82
CA GLN A 67 -2.71 -0.04 2.81
C GLN A 67 -4.21 0.23 2.70
N GLN A 68 -4.91 0.36 3.83
CA GLN A 68 -6.33 0.71 3.85
C GLN A 68 -6.60 2.10 3.24
N TYR A 69 -5.71 3.06 3.48
CA TYR A 69 -5.79 4.38 2.86
C TYR A 69 -5.70 4.30 1.33
N VAL A 70 -4.75 3.54 0.78
CA VAL A 70 -4.63 3.32 -0.67
C VAL A 70 -5.93 2.71 -1.23
N THR A 71 -6.46 1.66 -0.60
CA THR A 71 -7.72 1.03 -1.02
C THR A 71 -8.87 2.03 -1.02
N SER A 72 -9.01 2.86 0.03
CA SER A 72 -10.06 3.88 0.10
C SER A 72 -9.95 4.91 -1.02
N MET A 73 -8.73 5.35 -1.35
CA MET A 73 -8.49 6.33 -2.41
C MET A 73 -8.78 5.76 -3.80
N LEU A 74 -8.44 4.48 -4.04
CA LEU A 74 -8.80 3.79 -5.29
C LEU A 74 -10.31 3.59 -5.40
N GLY A 75 -11.00 3.25 -4.30
CA GLY A 75 -12.46 3.18 -4.26
C GLY A 75 -13.11 4.52 -4.63
N LYS A 76 -12.66 5.62 -4.03
CA LYS A 76 -13.12 6.98 -4.39
C LYS A 76 -12.83 7.33 -5.85
N ALA A 77 -11.67 6.95 -6.38
CA ALA A 77 -11.36 7.18 -7.79
C ALA A 77 -12.27 6.36 -8.70
N GLN A 78 -12.60 5.13 -8.33
CA GLN A 78 -13.52 4.26 -9.07
C GLN A 78 -14.96 4.78 -9.03
N GLU A 79 -15.43 5.28 -7.89
CA GLU A 79 -16.75 5.91 -7.71
C GLU A 79 -16.97 7.11 -8.64
N THR A 80 -15.91 7.74 -9.16
CA THR A 80 -16.05 8.81 -10.16
C THR A 80 -16.57 8.33 -11.52
N GLY A 81 -16.49 7.02 -11.80
CA GLY A 81 -16.82 6.45 -13.11
C GLY A 81 -15.81 6.80 -14.22
N ASP A 82 -14.69 7.42 -13.89
CA ASP A 82 -13.66 7.88 -14.85
C ASP A 82 -12.41 6.98 -14.77
N GLU A 83 -12.22 6.14 -15.79
CA GLU A 83 -11.05 5.26 -15.91
C GLU A 83 -9.74 6.03 -15.81
N LYS A 84 -9.67 7.22 -16.41
CA LYS A 84 -8.45 8.02 -16.41
C LYS A 84 -8.11 8.49 -15.00
N LYS A 85 -9.08 8.94 -14.21
CA LYS A 85 -8.86 9.33 -12.81
C LYS A 85 -8.41 8.15 -11.95
N PHE A 86 -8.99 6.98 -12.19
CA PHE A 86 -8.57 5.74 -11.53
C PHE A 86 -7.12 5.36 -11.89
N VAL A 87 -6.76 5.39 -13.17
CA VAL A 87 -5.41 5.12 -13.68
C VAL A 87 -4.40 6.13 -13.12
N ASP A 88 -4.72 7.42 -13.14
CA ASP A 88 -3.87 8.49 -12.60
C ASP A 88 -3.64 8.31 -11.09
N THR A 89 -4.65 7.86 -10.35
CA THR A 89 -4.54 7.55 -8.92
C THR A 89 -3.63 6.34 -8.69
N CYS A 90 -3.78 5.27 -9.49
CA CYS A 90 -2.87 4.12 -9.44
C CYS A 90 -1.41 4.54 -9.69
N HIS A 91 -1.17 5.33 -10.74
CA HIS A 91 0.17 5.81 -11.08
C HIS A 91 0.75 6.69 -9.96
N SER A 92 -0.06 7.54 -9.33
CA SER A 92 0.38 8.37 -8.21
C SER A 92 0.86 7.52 -7.01
N PHE A 93 0.14 6.45 -6.68
CA PHE A 93 0.60 5.51 -5.65
C PHE A 93 1.80 4.66 -6.08
N GLU A 94 1.93 4.33 -7.37
CA GLU A 94 3.12 3.69 -7.90
C GLU A 94 4.36 4.57 -7.70
N LEU A 95 4.28 5.86 -8.05
CA LEU A 95 5.37 6.83 -7.86
C LEU A 95 5.69 7.07 -6.39
N ALA A 96 4.67 7.19 -5.54
CA ALA A 96 4.86 7.30 -4.10
C ALA A 96 5.59 6.07 -3.53
N SER A 97 5.19 4.87 -3.96
CA SER A 97 5.83 3.62 -3.55
C SER A 97 7.29 3.54 -4.00
N LYS A 98 7.63 4.01 -5.21
CA LYS A 98 9.03 4.12 -5.66
C LYS A 98 9.88 4.99 -4.73
N LYS A 99 9.35 6.14 -4.30
CA LYS A 99 10.05 7.00 -3.31
C LYS A 99 10.33 6.27 -2.00
N VAL A 100 9.38 5.45 -1.51
CA VAL A 100 9.58 4.62 -0.30
C VAL A 100 10.67 3.57 -0.51
N ILE A 101 10.69 2.93 -1.67
CA ILE A 101 11.69 1.92 -2.03
C ILE A 101 13.10 2.54 -2.08
N GLU A 102 13.22 3.76 -2.61
CA GLU A 102 14.49 4.48 -2.75
C GLU A 102 14.96 5.13 -1.43
N ALA A 103 14.05 5.39 -0.48
CA ALA A 103 14.40 6.04 0.78
C ALA A 103 15.37 5.23 1.65
N PRO A 104 16.25 5.88 2.44
CA PRO A 104 17.07 5.23 3.46
C PRO A 104 16.22 4.39 4.43
N PRO A 105 16.73 3.25 4.96
CA PRO A 105 15.94 2.34 5.81
C PRO A 105 15.21 3.05 6.96
N ALA A 106 15.91 3.92 7.70
CA ALA A 106 15.33 4.65 8.83
C ALA A 106 14.21 5.64 8.44
N GLU A 107 14.16 6.04 7.17
CA GLU A 107 13.22 7.05 6.65
C GLU A 107 12.02 6.43 5.94
N LYS A 108 12.10 5.16 5.50
CA LYS A 108 11.08 4.50 4.68
C LYS A 108 9.65 4.67 5.23
N PHE A 109 9.47 4.50 6.53
CA PHE A 109 8.16 4.62 7.16
C PHE A 109 7.60 6.04 7.06
N ASN A 110 8.40 7.07 7.36
CA ASN A 110 7.97 8.46 7.27
C ASN A 110 7.70 8.87 5.83
N VAL A 111 8.57 8.48 4.89
CA VAL A 111 8.37 8.74 3.45
C VAL A 111 7.08 8.08 2.97
N MET A 112 6.73 6.87 3.43
CA MET A 112 5.46 6.23 3.07
C MET A 112 4.26 7.05 3.55
N VAL A 113 4.25 7.45 4.82
CA VAL A 113 3.16 8.23 5.40
C VAL A 113 2.98 9.56 4.67
N GLU A 114 4.06 10.27 4.38
CA GLU A 114 4.02 11.58 3.72
C GLU A 114 3.58 11.46 2.26
N THR A 115 4.22 10.58 1.50
CA THR A 115 3.98 10.47 0.05
C THR A 115 2.62 9.86 -0.27
N PHE A 116 2.10 8.96 0.56
CA PHE A 116 0.76 8.38 0.34
C PHE A 116 -0.32 9.41 0.67
N LYS A 117 -0.19 10.14 1.78
CA LYS A 117 -1.13 11.22 2.14
C LYS A 117 -1.17 12.35 1.10
N ALA A 118 -0.07 12.58 0.38
CA ALA A 118 -0.01 13.56 -0.70
C ALA A 118 -0.76 13.12 -1.98
N VAL A 119 -1.11 11.84 -2.12
CA VAL A 119 -1.93 11.37 -3.25
C VAL A 119 -3.36 11.86 -3.07
N ALA A 120 -3.88 12.54 -4.09
CA ALA A 120 -5.27 12.97 -4.18
C ALA A 120 -5.92 12.37 -5.43
N VAL A 121 -7.22 12.07 -5.35
CA VAL A 121 -8.01 11.73 -6.54
C VAL A 121 -8.12 13.00 -7.41
N PRO A 122 -7.78 12.96 -8.70
CA PRO A 122 -7.92 14.13 -9.58
C PRO A 122 -9.36 14.65 -9.62
N LYS A 123 -9.51 15.97 -9.69
CA LYS A 123 -10.82 16.65 -9.78
C LYS A 123 -11.53 16.36 -11.09
#